data_AF-A0A921LJ74-F1
#
_entry.id   AF-A0A921LJ74-F1
#
_cell.length_a   1.000
_cell.length_b   1.000
_cell.length_c   1.000
_cell.angle_alpha   90.00
_cell.angle_beta   90.00
_cell.angle_gamma   90.00
#
_symmetry.space_group_name_H-M   'P 1'
#
loop_
_entity.id
_entity.type
_entity.pdbx_description
1 polymer ?
#
loop_
_entity_poly.entity_id
_entity_poly.type
_entity_poly.pdbx_seq_one_letter_code
_entity_poly.pdbx_strand_id
1 'polypeptide(L)'
;MEAKDIFEEASIMDSKLNILTQLYRNNKLSSLSYTWYSYSYIQTSQTPDKVLRLFLDNMWYEELNESDANIQESEYPEISDKILNSVGNENASKYQKLVDEKLHRLVEKNLDVDSFYSQLWQMIQSDADWDNEYQKALALFYCILSGFFPYFQISPPDKDSDEFLKQISKDMVDQIKYIRYLSSTPLLVQRTQTAKMVLDEILSIPDTLPDRKDRMAILLANSFSEIENKGVRNFLQTIGSDG
;
A
#
# COMPACT_ATOMS: atom_id res chain seq x y z
N MET A 1 -9.02 1.85 -34.37
CA MET A 1 -8.02 1.06 -33.63
C MET A 1 -8.78 0.41 -32.50
N GLU A 2 -9.08 -0.86 -32.69
CA GLU A 2 -10.25 -1.55 -32.13
C GLU A 2 -9.87 -2.22 -30.80
N ALA A 3 -10.83 -2.37 -29.89
CA ALA A 3 -10.67 -2.99 -28.56
C ALA A 3 -9.96 -4.37 -28.55
N LYS A 4 -9.84 -4.99 -29.73
CA LYS A 4 -9.10 -6.22 -29.98
C LYS A 4 -7.58 -6.06 -29.80
N ASP A 5 -7.01 -4.94 -30.24
CA ASP A 5 -5.57 -4.66 -30.12
C ASP A 5 -5.17 -4.48 -28.64
N ILE A 6 -6.03 -3.81 -27.85
CA ILE A 6 -5.84 -3.60 -26.40
C ILE A 6 -5.91 -4.92 -25.63
N PHE A 7 -6.79 -5.84 -26.05
CA PHE A 7 -6.96 -7.14 -25.40
C PHE A 7 -5.78 -8.10 -25.69
N GLU A 8 -5.25 -8.06 -26.91
CA GLU A 8 -4.11 -8.87 -27.33
C GLU A 8 -2.81 -8.36 -26.68
N GLU A 9 -2.65 -7.04 -26.54
CA GLU A 9 -1.55 -6.43 -25.80
C GLU A 9 -1.63 -6.79 -24.30
N ALA A 10 -2.81 -6.71 -23.67
CA ALA A 10 -2.99 -7.07 -22.28
C ALA A 10 -2.67 -8.54 -22.00
N SER A 11 -3.02 -9.47 -22.90
CA SER A 11 -2.73 -10.90 -22.75
C SER A 11 -1.23 -11.23 -22.91
N ILE A 12 -0.56 -10.60 -23.87
CA ILE A 12 0.90 -10.73 -24.03
C ILE A 12 1.62 -10.08 -22.84
N MET A 13 1.09 -8.95 -22.34
CA MET A 13 1.65 -8.25 -21.20
C MET A 13 1.53 -9.00 -19.89
N ASP A 14 0.39 -9.64 -19.68
CA ASP A 14 0.17 -10.58 -18.61
C ASP A 14 1.21 -11.71 -18.68
N SER A 15 1.46 -12.30 -19.87
CA SER A 15 2.45 -13.38 -20.00
C SER A 15 3.89 -12.97 -19.62
N LYS A 16 4.37 -11.78 -20.00
CA LYS A 16 5.74 -11.33 -19.72
C LYS A 16 5.92 -10.87 -18.27
N LEU A 17 4.95 -10.15 -17.72
CA LEU A 17 4.94 -9.80 -16.30
C LEU A 17 4.83 -11.06 -15.43
N ASN A 18 4.08 -12.07 -15.85
CA ASN A 18 4.01 -13.36 -15.17
C ASN A 18 5.35 -14.09 -15.16
N ILE A 19 6.09 -14.10 -16.28
CA ILE A 19 7.45 -14.64 -16.34
C ILE A 19 8.38 -13.92 -15.34
N LEU A 20 8.38 -12.58 -15.34
CA LEU A 20 9.18 -11.79 -14.41
C LEU A 20 8.80 -12.07 -12.95
N THR A 21 7.50 -12.20 -12.68
CA THR A 21 6.97 -12.49 -11.34
C THR A 21 7.42 -13.87 -10.87
N GLN A 22 7.39 -14.88 -11.74
CA GLN A 22 7.89 -16.22 -11.44
C GLN A 22 9.40 -16.23 -11.18
N LEU A 23 10.20 -15.51 -11.98
CA LEU A 23 11.63 -15.38 -11.74
C LEU A 23 11.93 -14.74 -10.38
N TYR A 24 11.22 -13.66 -10.04
CA TYR A 24 11.32 -13.00 -8.74
C TYR A 24 10.94 -13.93 -7.58
N ARG A 25 9.78 -14.61 -7.66
CA ARG A 25 9.31 -15.54 -6.62
C ARG A 25 10.23 -16.74 -6.41
N ASN A 26 10.85 -17.21 -7.49
CA ASN A 26 11.83 -18.30 -7.44
C ASN A 26 13.23 -17.84 -7.01
N ASN A 27 13.38 -16.59 -6.54
CA ASN A 27 14.64 -15.98 -6.13
C ASN A 27 15.72 -15.96 -7.23
N LYS A 28 15.30 -16.01 -8.51
CA LYS A 28 16.19 -15.90 -9.68
C LYS A 28 16.38 -14.45 -10.14
N LEU A 29 15.62 -13.53 -9.57
CA LEU A 29 15.67 -12.11 -9.89
C LEU A 29 15.53 -11.32 -8.60
N SER A 30 16.38 -10.32 -8.38
CA SER A 30 16.20 -9.40 -7.25
C SER A 30 14.94 -8.54 -7.44
N SER A 31 14.43 -7.94 -6.37
CA SER A 31 13.29 -7.03 -6.44
C SER A 31 13.56 -5.79 -7.30
N LEU A 32 14.79 -5.29 -7.29
CA LEU A 32 15.20 -4.16 -8.12
C LEU A 32 15.29 -4.54 -9.61
N SER A 33 15.91 -5.69 -9.92
CA SER A 33 15.95 -6.20 -11.30
C SER A 33 14.54 -6.48 -11.82
N TYR A 34 13.70 -7.13 -11.01
CA TYR A 34 12.28 -7.36 -11.31
C TYR A 34 11.55 -6.05 -11.65
N THR A 35 11.76 -5.03 -10.83
CA THR A 35 11.12 -3.72 -11.03
C THR A 35 11.62 -3.05 -12.31
N TRP A 36 12.91 -3.11 -12.60
CA TRP A 36 13.46 -2.55 -13.83
C TRP A 36 12.89 -3.21 -15.08
N TYR A 37 12.83 -4.54 -15.13
CA TYR A 37 12.30 -5.23 -16.29
C TYR A 37 10.80 -4.97 -16.45
N SER A 38 10.06 -4.91 -15.34
CA SER A 38 8.65 -4.53 -15.35
C SER A 38 8.47 -3.10 -15.85
N TYR A 39 9.27 -2.15 -15.35
CA TYR A 39 9.30 -0.76 -15.81
C TYR A 39 9.57 -0.63 -17.31
N SER A 40 10.64 -1.30 -17.79
CA SER A 40 11.03 -1.29 -19.21
C SER A 40 9.91 -1.83 -20.09
N TYR A 41 9.16 -2.79 -19.56
CA TYR A 41 8.05 -3.39 -20.27
C TYR A 41 6.82 -2.47 -20.30
N ILE A 42 6.43 -1.91 -19.15
CA ILE A 42 5.36 -0.91 -19.06
C ILE A 42 5.62 0.24 -20.02
N GLN A 43 6.86 0.76 -20.06
CA GLN A 43 7.24 1.89 -20.90
C GLN A 43 7.09 1.65 -22.41
N THR A 44 7.21 0.40 -22.86
CA THR A 44 7.09 0.03 -24.27
C THR A 44 5.66 -0.30 -24.71
N SER A 45 4.70 -0.28 -23.78
CA SER A 45 3.28 -0.49 -24.08
C SER A 45 2.62 0.74 -24.73
N GLN A 46 1.56 0.50 -25.51
CA GLN A 46 0.68 1.55 -26.02
C GLN A 46 -0.21 2.17 -24.93
N THR A 47 -0.47 1.45 -23.83
CA THR A 47 -1.31 1.90 -22.71
C THR A 47 -0.59 1.72 -21.36
N PRO A 48 0.54 2.41 -21.14
CA PRO A 48 1.43 2.15 -20.01
C PRO A 48 0.76 2.35 -18.64
N ASP A 49 -0.17 3.28 -18.52
CA ASP A 49 -0.97 3.53 -17.31
C ASP A 49 -1.82 2.31 -16.92
N LYS A 50 -2.46 1.65 -17.89
CA LYS A 50 -3.26 0.45 -17.66
C LYS A 50 -2.41 -0.75 -17.27
N VAL A 51 -1.21 -0.85 -17.86
CA VAL A 51 -0.27 -1.94 -17.60
C VAL A 51 0.38 -1.75 -16.24
N LEU A 52 0.72 -0.52 -15.88
CA LEU A 52 1.17 -0.14 -14.55
C LEU A 52 0.13 -0.53 -13.50
N ARG A 53 -1.15 -0.25 -13.75
CA ARG A 53 -2.25 -0.69 -12.89
C ARG A 53 -2.28 -2.20 -12.73
N LEU A 54 -2.30 -2.95 -13.84
CA LEU A 54 -2.30 -4.42 -13.78
C LEU A 54 -1.09 -4.95 -13.01
N PHE A 55 0.08 -4.36 -13.21
CA PHE A 55 1.29 -4.73 -12.49
C PHE A 55 1.17 -4.49 -10.98
N LEU A 56 0.76 -3.29 -10.56
CA LEU A 56 0.68 -2.92 -9.14
C LEU A 56 -0.49 -3.59 -8.41
N ASP A 57 -1.62 -3.80 -9.09
CA ASP A 57 -2.78 -4.50 -8.53
C ASP A 57 -2.47 -5.99 -8.30
N ASN A 58 -1.66 -6.62 -9.17
CA ASN A 58 -1.38 -8.06 -9.12
C ASN A 58 -0.15 -8.46 -8.29
N MET A 59 0.71 -7.52 -7.89
CA MET A 59 1.91 -7.86 -7.09
C MET A 59 1.59 -8.63 -5.80
N TRP A 60 0.45 -8.34 -5.18
CA TRP A 60 0.06 -8.89 -3.87
C TRP A 60 -0.77 -10.18 -3.96
N TYR A 61 -1.10 -10.66 -5.16
CA TYR A 61 -1.88 -11.90 -5.34
C TYR A 61 -0.97 -13.13 -5.28
N GLU A 62 -1.09 -13.94 -4.23
CA GLU A 62 -0.26 -15.14 -4.02
C GLU A 62 -0.49 -16.24 -5.08
N GLU A 63 -1.68 -16.31 -5.69
CA GLU A 63 -2.08 -17.37 -6.63
C GLU A 63 -1.81 -17.00 -8.10
N LEU A 64 -0.57 -17.15 -8.57
CA LEU A 64 -0.29 -17.26 -10.00
C LEU A 64 0.16 -18.69 -10.28
N ASN A 65 -0.56 -19.38 -11.17
CA ASN A 65 -0.29 -20.77 -11.53
C ASN A 65 1.17 -20.94 -11.95
N GLU A 66 1.83 -21.97 -11.41
CA GLU A 66 3.12 -22.43 -11.90
C GLU A 66 2.96 -22.76 -13.39
N SER A 67 3.50 -21.92 -14.28
CA SER A 67 3.69 -22.33 -15.66
C SER A 67 5.04 -23.01 -15.76
N ASP A 68 5.07 -24.22 -16.34
CA ASP A 68 6.28 -24.96 -16.73
C ASP A 68 7.08 -24.27 -17.85
N ALA A 69 7.06 -22.94 -17.92
CA ALA A 69 7.88 -22.19 -18.83
C ALA A 69 9.34 -22.40 -18.42
N ASN A 70 10.09 -23.06 -19.30
CA ASN A 70 11.52 -23.27 -19.16
C ASN A 70 12.25 -21.93 -19.37
N ILE A 71 12.13 -21.03 -18.38
CA ILE A 71 12.63 -19.66 -18.46
C ILE A 71 14.14 -19.66 -18.22
N GLN A 72 14.91 -19.20 -19.22
CA GLN A 72 16.36 -19.09 -19.11
C GLN A 72 16.74 -17.78 -18.41
N GLU A 73 17.43 -17.90 -17.28
CA GLU A 73 17.96 -16.78 -16.48
C GLU A 73 18.88 -15.84 -17.28
N SER A 74 19.47 -16.35 -18.37
CA SER A 74 20.34 -15.58 -19.28
C SER A 74 19.67 -14.39 -19.97
N GLU A 75 18.33 -14.37 -20.07
CA GLU A 75 17.58 -13.27 -20.69
C GLU A 75 17.42 -12.05 -19.75
N TYR A 76 17.58 -12.24 -18.44
CA TYR A 76 17.33 -11.22 -17.42
C TYR A 76 18.53 -11.08 -16.47
N PRO A 77 19.65 -10.49 -16.91
CA PRO A 77 20.82 -10.31 -16.06
C PRO A 77 20.50 -9.44 -14.82
N GLU A 78 21.21 -9.72 -13.72
CA GLU A 78 21.11 -8.95 -12.49
C GLU A 78 21.69 -7.54 -12.66
N ILE A 79 20.94 -6.52 -12.23
CA ILE A 79 21.28 -5.10 -12.44
C ILE A 79 21.05 -4.22 -11.22
N SER A 80 20.74 -4.79 -10.03
CA SER A 80 20.54 -4.02 -8.80
C SER A 80 21.62 -2.98 -8.55
N ASP A 81 22.89 -3.36 -8.74
CA ASP A 81 24.02 -2.46 -8.53
C ASP A 81 23.95 -1.22 -9.42
N LYS A 82 23.53 -1.37 -10.67
CA LYS A 82 23.38 -0.23 -11.59
C LYS A 82 22.27 0.71 -11.12
N ILE A 83 21.17 0.15 -10.62
CA ILE A 83 20.02 0.91 -10.13
C ILE A 83 20.41 1.66 -8.86
N LEU A 84 21.02 1.00 -7.88
CA LEU A 84 21.46 1.63 -6.63
C LEU A 84 22.54 2.69 -6.87
N ASN A 85 23.48 2.42 -7.77
CA ASN A 85 24.52 3.39 -8.15
C ASN A 85 23.96 4.62 -8.87
N SER A 86 22.75 4.55 -9.45
CA SER A 86 22.13 5.69 -10.14
C SER A 86 21.72 6.83 -9.20
N VAL A 87 21.53 6.54 -7.91
CA VAL A 87 21.21 7.54 -6.87
C VAL A 87 22.36 7.72 -5.86
N GLY A 88 23.26 6.73 -5.76
CA GLY A 88 24.27 6.66 -4.73
C GLY A 88 23.68 6.16 -3.41
N ASN A 89 24.34 5.18 -2.78
CA ASN A 89 23.82 4.49 -1.59
C ASN A 89 23.43 5.44 -0.43
N GLU A 90 24.15 6.55 -0.28
CA GLU A 90 23.89 7.56 0.75
C GLU A 90 22.64 8.43 0.50
N ASN A 91 22.12 8.43 -0.73
CA ASN A 91 20.92 9.18 -1.10
C ASN A 91 19.68 8.31 -1.27
N ALA A 92 19.78 6.98 -1.22
CA ALA A 92 18.63 6.08 -1.37
C ALA A 92 17.48 6.43 -0.41
N SER A 93 17.80 6.74 0.86
CA SER A 93 16.78 7.16 1.84
C SER A 93 16.13 8.51 1.51
N LYS A 94 16.88 9.46 0.96
CA LYS A 94 16.32 10.75 0.52
C LYS A 94 15.43 10.55 -0.71
N TYR A 95 15.86 9.71 -1.63
CA TYR A 95 15.12 9.37 -2.83
C TYR A 95 13.81 8.68 -2.52
N GLN A 96 13.81 7.72 -1.59
CA GLN A 96 12.59 7.10 -1.08
C GLN A 96 11.60 8.13 -0.54
N LYS A 97 12.05 9.03 0.35
CA LYS A 97 11.20 10.08 0.93
C LYS A 97 10.58 10.97 -0.15
N LEU A 98 11.33 11.28 -1.19
CA LEU A 98 10.84 12.10 -2.29
C LEU A 98 9.72 11.40 -3.08
N VAL A 99 9.86 10.11 -3.34
CA VAL A 99 8.81 9.29 -3.96
C VAL A 99 7.59 9.22 -3.05
N ASP A 100 7.79 8.95 -1.75
CA ASP A 100 6.72 8.87 -0.76
C ASP A 100 5.92 10.18 -0.70
N GLU A 101 6.59 11.34 -0.68
CA GLU A 101 5.94 12.66 -0.68
C GLU A 101 5.11 12.90 -1.95
N LYS A 102 5.66 12.56 -3.14
CA LYS A 102 4.93 12.71 -4.41
C LYS A 102 3.73 11.79 -4.48
N LEU A 103 3.90 10.53 -4.07
CA LEU A 103 2.83 9.55 -4.05
C LEU A 103 1.73 9.94 -3.06
N HIS A 104 2.10 10.43 -1.87
CA HIS A 104 1.13 10.92 -0.88
C HIS A 104 0.29 12.06 -1.44
N ARG A 105 0.93 13.08 -2.05
CA ARG A 105 0.22 14.19 -2.71
C ARG A 105 -0.70 13.71 -3.83
N LEU A 106 -0.34 12.64 -4.54
CA LEU A 106 -1.18 12.08 -5.59
C LEU A 106 -2.41 11.38 -4.99
N VAL A 107 -2.23 10.61 -3.92
CA VAL A 107 -3.33 9.93 -3.19
C VAL A 107 -4.30 10.96 -2.59
N GLU A 108 -3.79 12.05 -2.01
CA GLU A 108 -4.60 13.14 -1.44
C GLU A 108 -5.56 13.80 -2.44
N LYS A 109 -5.25 13.76 -3.75
CA LYS A 109 -6.15 14.27 -4.79
C LYS A 109 -7.43 13.44 -4.93
N ASN A 110 -7.44 12.21 -4.42
CA ASN A 110 -8.60 11.30 -4.42
C ASN A 110 -9.27 11.16 -5.80
N LEU A 111 -8.43 10.98 -6.82
CA LEU A 111 -8.84 10.88 -8.22
C LEU A 111 -9.62 9.58 -8.46
N ASP A 112 -10.37 9.51 -9.55
CA ASP A 112 -10.82 8.20 -10.04
C ASP A 112 -9.61 7.32 -10.40
N VAL A 113 -9.82 6.00 -10.39
CA VAL A 113 -8.74 5.01 -10.50
C VAL A 113 -7.93 5.19 -11.79
N ASP A 114 -8.58 5.45 -12.92
CA ASP A 114 -7.89 5.57 -14.21
C ASP A 114 -7.07 6.87 -14.27
N SER A 115 -7.63 7.97 -13.77
CA SER A 115 -6.90 9.24 -13.62
C SER A 115 -5.71 9.14 -12.66
N PHE A 116 -5.84 8.37 -11.58
CA PHE A 116 -4.75 8.15 -10.62
C PHE A 116 -3.57 7.44 -11.28
N TYR A 117 -3.80 6.30 -11.94
CA TYR A 117 -2.72 5.56 -12.60
C TYR A 117 -2.10 6.33 -13.78
N SER A 118 -2.90 7.11 -14.50
CA SER A 118 -2.40 8.02 -15.54
C SER A 118 -1.43 9.06 -14.96
N GLN A 119 -1.79 9.71 -13.85
CA GLN A 119 -0.92 10.69 -13.19
C GLN A 119 0.28 10.05 -12.48
N LEU A 120 0.12 8.85 -11.93
CA LEU A 120 1.22 8.09 -11.34
C LEU A 120 2.28 7.78 -12.40
N TRP A 121 1.86 7.30 -13.57
CA TRP A 121 2.76 7.04 -14.67
C TRP A 121 3.45 8.31 -15.16
N GLN A 122 2.70 9.41 -15.29
CA GLN A 122 3.28 10.71 -15.65
C GLN A 122 4.32 11.19 -14.62
N MET A 123 4.05 11.00 -13.32
CA MET A 123 5.02 11.30 -12.26
C MET A 123 6.27 10.45 -12.40
N ILE A 124 6.16 9.16 -12.69
CA ILE A 124 7.33 8.30 -12.91
C ILE A 124 8.11 8.71 -14.17
N GLN A 125 7.44 9.17 -15.22
CA GLN A 125 8.08 9.45 -16.51
C GLN A 125 8.69 10.84 -16.66
N SER A 126 8.03 11.85 -16.09
CA SER A 126 8.26 13.25 -16.47
C SER A 126 8.61 14.16 -15.31
N ASP A 127 8.74 13.63 -14.10
CA ASP A 127 9.18 14.44 -12.97
C ASP A 127 10.66 14.80 -13.11
N ALA A 128 10.98 16.06 -12.81
CA ALA A 128 12.33 16.62 -12.97
C ALA A 128 13.34 16.02 -11.97
N ASP A 129 12.85 15.36 -10.92
CA ASP A 129 13.69 14.70 -9.94
C ASP A 129 14.29 13.38 -10.45
N TRP A 130 13.84 12.86 -11.60
CA TRP A 130 14.33 11.63 -12.22
C TRP A 130 15.18 11.92 -13.47
N ASP A 131 16.50 11.87 -13.34
CA ASP A 131 17.46 12.21 -14.41
C ASP A 131 17.63 11.10 -15.45
N ASN A 132 17.34 9.83 -15.09
CA ASN A 132 17.58 8.69 -15.96
C ASN A 132 16.58 7.55 -15.73
N GLU A 133 16.57 6.58 -16.64
CA GLU A 133 15.63 5.45 -16.60
C GLU A 133 15.80 4.59 -15.34
N TYR A 134 17.01 4.42 -14.80
CA TYR A 134 17.22 3.65 -13.56
C TYR A 134 16.58 4.33 -12.35
N GLN A 135 16.63 5.65 -12.30
CA GLN A 135 15.94 6.46 -11.31
C GLN A 135 14.43 6.34 -11.43
N LYS A 136 13.87 6.34 -12.64
CA LYS A 136 12.42 6.11 -12.86
C LYS A 136 11.99 4.71 -12.42
N ALA A 137 12.76 3.68 -12.75
CA ALA A 137 12.51 2.33 -12.27
C ALA A 137 12.62 2.22 -10.74
N LEU A 138 13.55 2.97 -10.14
CA LEU A 138 13.67 3.04 -8.68
C LEU A 138 12.47 3.78 -8.05
N ALA A 139 11.92 4.79 -8.71
CA ALA A 139 10.68 5.43 -8.27
C ALA A 139 9.50 4.45 -8.29
N LEU A 140 9.38 3.63 -9.34
CA LEU A 140 8.43 2.53 -9.38
C LEU A 140 8.67 1.52 -8.23
N PHE A 141 9.93 1.20 -7.93
CA PHE A 141 10.28 0.30 -6.83
C PHE A 141 9.81 0.84 -5.47
N TYR A 142 9.97 2.13 -5.21
CA TYR A 142 9.46 2.73 -3.98
C TYR A 142 7.93 2.82 -3.96
N CYS A 143 7.27 2.99 -5.12
CA CYS A 143 5.81 2.85 -5.21
C CYS A 143 5.36 1.44 -4.81
N ILE A 144 6.05 0.40 -5.29
CA ILE A 144 5.78 -1.01 -4.95
C ILE A 144 5.84 -1.26 -3.45
N LEU A 145 6.81 -0.65 -2.76
CA LEU A 145 6.95 -0.78 -1.32
C LEU A 145 5.92 0.00 -0.50
N SER A 146 5.13 0.86 -1.16
CA SER A 146 4.10 1.65 -0.48
C SER A 146 2.85 0.82 -0.18
N GLY A 147 2.16 1.14 0.91
CA GLY A 147 0.87 0.50 1.27
C GLY A 147 -0.35 1.05 0.52
N PHE A 148 -0.14 1.83 -0.55
CA PHE A 148 -1.24 2.47 -1.29
C PHE A 148 -1.77 1.63 -2.46
N PHE A 149 -1.15 0.49 -2.77
CA PHE A 149 -1.52 -0.37 -3.88
C PHE A 149 -2.14 -1.69 -3.39
N PRO A 150 -3.25 -2.15 -3.99
CA PRO A 150 -4.00 -1.52 -5.08
C PRO A 150 -4.68 -0.20 -4.67
N TYR A 151 -4.72 0.77 -5.58
CA TYR A 151 -5.31 2.08 -5.30
C TYR A 151 -6.84 2.02 -5.32
N PHE A 152 -7.47 2.60 -4.30
CA PHE A 152 -8.92 2.75 -4.22
C PHE A 152 -9.28 4.23 -4.03
N GLN A 153 -10.19 4.72 -4.87
CA GLN A 153 -10.82 6.02 -4.63
C GLN A 153 -11.74 5.90 -3.39
N ILE A 154 -11.59 6.83 -2.46
CA ILE A 154 -12.36 6.85 -1.21
C ILE A 154 -13.46 7.91 -1.33
N SER A 155 -14.66 7.64 -0.82
CA SER A 155 -15.68 8.69 -0.73
C SER A 155 -15.22 9.77 0.25
N PRO A 156 -15.35 11.08 -0.09
CA PRO A 156 -14.95 12.13 0.83
C PRO A 156 -15.71 12.01 2.16
N PRO A 157 -15.07 12.30 3.30
CA PRO A 157 -15.72 12.20 4.60
C PRO A 157 -16.85 13.23 4.74
N ASP A 158 -17.93 12.84 5.41
CA ASP A 158 -19.05 13.72 5.76
C ASP A 158 -18.59 14.76 6.80
N LYS A 159 -18.43 16.01 6.36
CA LYS A 159 -17.89 17.12 7.17
C LYS A 159 -18.83 17.62 8.28
N ASP A 160 -20.11 17.27 8.23
CA ASP A 160 -21.15 17.83 9.11
C ASP A 160 -21.23 17.13 10.49
N SER A 161 -20.29 16.25 10.82
CA SER A 161 -20.40 15.30 11.93
C SER A 161 -19.60 15.67 13.19
N ASP A 162 -18.71 16.66 13.17
CA ASP A 162 -17.72 16.86 14.24
C ASP A 162 -18.31 17.15 15.63
N GLU A 163 -19.29 18.06 15.75
CA GLU A 163 -19.94 18.35 17.04
C GLU A 163 -20.85 17.21 17.50
N PHE A 164 -21.54 16.58 16.56
CA PHE A 164 -22.40 15.43 16.81
C PHE A 164 -21.61 14.22 17.31
N LEU A 165 -20.51 13.88 16.64
CA LEU A 165 -19.59 12.81 17.04
C LEU A 165 -18.91 13.11 18.38
N LYS A 166 -18.57 14.37 18.66
CA LYS A 166 -18.07 14.78 19.99
C LYS A 166 -19.12 14.52 21.08
N GLN A 167 -20.39 14.79 20.81
CA GLN A 167 -21.45 14.53 21.77
C GLN A 167 -21.64 13.02 21.99
N ILE A 168 -21.71 12.23 20.92
CA ILE A 168 -21.77 10.77 21.03
C ILE A 168 -20.58 10.22 21.81
N SER A 169 -19.37 10.73 21.55
CA SER A 169 -18.16 10.29 22.27
C SER A 169 -18.23 10.58 23.77
N LYS A 170 -18.89 11.67 24.20
CA LYS A 170 -19.11 11.95 25.63
C LYS A 170 -20.08 10.94 26.25
N ASP A 171 -21.13 10.60 25.51
CA ASP A 171 -22.13 9.62 25.96
C ASP A 171 -21.55 8.20 26.07
N MET A 172 -20.49 7.92 25.32
CA MET A 172 -19.81 6.60 25.26
C MET A 172 -18.55 6.50 26.11
N VAL A 173 -18.34 7.44 27.04
CA VAL A 173 -17.09 7.54 27.82
C VAL A 173 -16.72 6.22 28.52
N ASP A 174 -17.68 5.47 29.05
CA ASP A 174 -17.38 4.27 29.81
C ASP A 174 -17.07 3.07 28.91
N GLN A 175 -17.76 2.92 27.78
CA GLN A 175 -17.40 1.95 26.75
C GLN A 175 -16.00 2.24 26.19
N ILE A 176 -15.68 3.52 25.95
CA ILE A 176 -14.34 3.92 25.52
C ILE A 176 -13.29 3.54 26.56
N LYS A 177 -13.52 3.83 27.85
CA LYS A 177 -12.61 3.40 28.93
C LYS A 177 -12.46 1.88 28.98
N TYR A 178 -13.54 1.14 28.75
CA TYR A 178 -13.52 -0.32 28.74
C TYR A 178 -12.67 -0.86 27.58
N ILE A 179 -12.81 -0.33 26.37
CA ILE A 179 -11.95 -0.65 25.22
C ILE A 179 -10.47 -0.37 25.54
N ARG A 180 -10.17 0.75 26.19
CA ARG A 180 -8.79 1.08 26.63
C ARG A 180 -8.26 0.10 27.67
N TYR A 181 -9.11 -0.32 28.59
CA TYR A 181 -8.77 -1.34 29.60
C TYR A 181 -8.48 -2.70 28.96
N LEU A 182 -9.37 -3.19 28.08
CA LEU A 182 -9.16 -4.43 27.33
C LEU A 182 -7.88 -4.38 26.50
N SER A 183 -7.60 -3.23 25.91
CA SER A 183 -6.36 -3.03 25.18
C SER A 183 -5.18 -3.10 26.14
N SER A 184 -5.20 -2.45 27.30
CA SER A 184 -4.04 -2.31 28.19
C SER A 184 -3.84 -3.46 29.18
N THR A 185 -4.79 -4.37 29.33
CA THR A 185 -4.73 -5.42 30.35
C THR A 185 -3.68 -6.49 29.99
N PRO A 186 -2.79 -6.88 30.92
CA PRO A 186 -1.81 -7.94 30.69
C PRO A 186 -2.44 -9.34 30.68
N LEU A 187 -3.73 -9.45 31.03
CA LEU A 187 -4.47 -10.73 31.07
C LEU A 187 -4.78 -11.28 29.68
N LEU A 188 -4.76 -10.43 28.65
CA LEU A 188 -5.06 -10.81 27.27
C LEU A 188 -3.76 -10.87 26.47
N VAL A 189 -3.16 -12.06 26.44
CA VAL A 189 -1.86 -12.29 25.78
C VAL A 189 -2.00 -12.38 24.26
N GLN A 190 -3.13 -12.91 23.77
CA GLN A 190 -3.38 -13.07 22.33
C GLN A 190 -4.16 -11.88 21.75
N ARG A 191 -3.62 -11.24 20.71
CA ARG A 191 -4.26 -10.11 20.02
C ARG A 191 -5.67 -10.43 19.51
N THR A 192 -5.88 -11.66 19.03
CA THR A 192 -7.18 -12.12 18.53
C THR A 192 -8.23 -12.17 19.64
N GLN A 193 -7.84 -12.51 20.86
CA GLN A 193 -8.76 -12.54 22.01
C GLN A 193 -9.17 -11.12 22.40
N THR A 194 -8.22 -10.18 22.45
CA THR A 194 -8.51 -8.75 22.65
C THR A 194 -9.44 -8.23 21.56
N ALA A 195 -9.15 -8.52 20.28
CA ALA A 195 -9.97 -8.10 19.15
C ALA A 195 -11.41 -8.63 19.26
N LYS A 196 -11.59 -9.89 19.68
CA LYS A 196 -12.92 -10.47 19.89
C LYS A 196 -13.70 -9.73 20.98
N MET A 197 -13.09 -9.46 22.12
CA MET A 197 -13.78 -8.74 23.21
C MET A 197 -14.12 -7.29 22.83
N VAL A 198 -13.24 -6.62 22.09
CA VAL A 198 -13.51 -5.29 21.51
C VAL A 198 -14.68 -5.36 20.53
N LEU A 199 -14.72 -6.38 19.67
CA LEU A 199 -15.82 -6.58 18.72
C LEU A 199 -17.15 -6.87 19.44
N ASP A 200 -17.14 -7.69 20.49
CA ASP A 200 -18.33 -7.98 21.29
C ASP A 200 -18.89 -6.70 21.93
N GLU A 201 -18.03 -5.81 22.44
CA GLU A 201 -18.43 -4.50 22.97
C GLU A 201 -19.02 -3.59 21.87
N ILE A 202 -18.40 -3.54 20.69
CA ILE A 202 -18.91 -2.76 19.54
C ILE A 202 -20.29 -3.28 19.10
N LEU A 203 -20.47 -4.60 19.04
CA LEU A 203 -21.72 -5.23 18.63
C LEU A 203 -22.81 -5.14 19.71
N SER A 204 -22.46 -4.84 20.96
CA SER A 204 -23.42 -4.64 22.04
C SER A 204 -24.30 -3.40 21.87
N ILE A 205 -23.91 -2.46 20.98
CA ILE A 205 -24.68 -1.25 20.70
C ILE A 205 -26.01 -1.64 20.03
N PRO A 206 -27.17 -1.28 20.63
CA PRO A 206 -28.48 -1.70 20.15
C PRO A 206 -28.78 -1.24 18.71
N ASP A 207 -29.28 -2.16 17.89
CA ASP A 207 -29.71 -1.90 16.49
C ASP A 207 -30.79 -0.83 16.36
N THR A 208 -31.50 -0.52 17.45
CA THR A 208 -32.57 0.47 17.50
C THR A 208 -32.09 1.91 17.60
N LEU A 209 -30.79 2.14 17.87
CA LEU A 209 -30.25 3.48 17.98
C LEU A 209 -30.03 4.11 16.59
N PRO A 210 -30.58 5.32 16.33
CA PRO A 210 -30.44 5.97 15.03
C PRO A 210 -28.99 6.32 14.68
N ASP A 211 -28.16 6.55 15.69
CA ASP A 211 -26.73 6.88 15.60
C ASP A 211 -25.82 5.66 15.84
N ARG A 212 -26.35 4.43 15.73
CA ARG A 212 -25.61 3.20 16.00
C ARG A 212 -24.29 3.12 15.24
N LYS A 213 -24.30 3.44 13.95
CA LYS A 213 -23.09 3.36 13.10
C LYS A 213 -22.00 4.30 13.62
N ASP A 214 -22.37 5.52 14.01
CA ASP A 214 -21.44 6.51 14.55
C ASP A 214 -20.88 6.07 15.90
N ARG A 215 -21.73 5.49 16.76
CA ARG A 215 -21.31 4.89 18.04
C ARG A 215 -20.31 3.76 17.85
N MET A 216 -20.57 2.84 16.92
CA MET A 216 -19.66 1.75 16.58
C MET A 216 -18.33 2.29 16.02
N ALA A 217 -18.40 3.29 15.13
CA ALA A 217 -17.23 3.92 14.54
C ALA A 217 -16.34 4.61 15.60
N ILE A 218 -16.94 5.27 16.59
CA ILE A 218 -16.21 5.92 17.70
C ILE A 218 -15.46 4.89 18.54
N LEU A 219 -16.09 3.76 18.89
CA LEU A 219 -15.41 2.69 19.64
C LEU A 219 -14.29 2.05 18.83
N LEU A 220 -14.53 1.81 17.54
CA LEU A 220 -13.53 1.26 16.63
C LEU A 220 -12.33 2.22 16.50
N ALA A 221 -12.56 3.52 16.30
CA ALA A 221 -11.52 4.53 16.22
C ALA A 221 -10.67 4.57 17.51
N ASN A 222 -11.31 4.56 18.69
CA ASN A 222 -10.59 4.52 19.96
C ASN A 222 -9.78 3.22 20.13
N SER A 223 -10.25 2.09 19.60
CA SER A 223 -9.49 0.83 19.64
C SER A 223 -8.20 0.91 18.79
N PHE A 224 -8.26 1.53 17.61
CA PHE A 224 -7.08 1.73 16.76
C PHE A 224 -6.07 2.69 17.40
N SER A 225 -6.53 3.81 17.96
CA SER A 225 -5.65 4.76 18.64
C SER A 225 -4.88 4.12 19.81
N GLU A 226 -5.47 3.18 20.54
CA GLU A 226 -4.76 2.45 21.61
C GLU A 226 -3.69 1.49 21.06
N ILE A 227 -3.94 0.85 19.92
CA ILE A 227 -2.95 -0.01 19.26
C ILE A 227 -1.75 0.82 18.80
N GLU A 228 -1.99 1.98 18.19
CA GLU A 228 -0.94 2.92 17.78
C GLU A 228 -0.14 3.43 18.98
N ASN A 229 -0.82 3.87 20.04
CA ASN A 229 -0.18 4.38 21.26
C ASN A 229 0.66 3.32 22.00
N LYS A 230 0.28 2.04 21.92
CA LYS A 230 1.11 0.93 22.42
C LYS A 230 2.35 0.72 21.56
N GLY A 231 2.22 0.81 20.24
CA GLY A 231 3.35 0.76 19.31
C GLY A 231 4.39 1.85 19.64
N VAL A 232 3.93 3.08 19.84
CA VAL A 232 4.77 4.22 20.23
C VAL A 232 5.40 4.01 21.61
N ARG A 233 4.64 3.58 22.62
CA ARG A 233 5.19 3.34 23.98
C ARG A 233 6.24 2.23 23.99
N ASN A 234 6.01 1.13 23.28
CA ASN A 234 6.98 0.05 23.17
C ASN A 234 8.27 0.52 22.49
N PHE A 235 8.14 1.29 21.39
CA PHE A 235 9.29 1.90 20.70
C PHE A 235 10.10 2.82 21.62
N LEU A 236 9.44 3.70 22.37
CA LEU A 236 10.09 4.60 23.34
C LEU A 236 10.78 3.85 24.49
N GLN A 237 10.19 2.74 24.95
CA GLN A 237 10.81 1.89 25.97
C GLN A 237 12.05 1.17 25.45
N THR A 238 12.04 0.71 24.19
CA THR A 238 13.22 0.10 23.56
C THR A 238 14.37 1.10 23.43
N ILE A 239 14.10 2.35 23.02
CA ILE A 239 15.14 3.38 22.89
C ILE A 239 15.62 3.91 24.25
N GLY A 240 14.73 3.97 25.26
CA GLY A 240 15.08 4.42 26.61
C GLY A 240 15.79 3.39 27.48
N SER A 241 15.90 2.13 27.03
CA SER A 241 16.58 1.05 27.75
C SER A 241 18.04 0.85 27.33
N ASP A 242 18.48 1.55 26.27
CA ASP A 242 19.87 1.53 25.76
C ASP A 242 20.69 2.74 26.26
N GLY A 243 20.32 3.32 27.42
CA GLY A 243 20.98 4.49 28.04
C GLY A 243 21.53 4.20 29.44
#